data_AF-A0AAE0NSV1-F1
#
_entry.id   AF-A0AAE0NSV1-F1
#
_cell.length_a   1.000
_cell.length_b   1.000
_cell.length_c   1.000
_cell.angle_alpha   90.00
_cell.angle_beta   90.00
_cell.angle_gamma   90.00
#
_symmetry.space_group_name_H-M   'P 1'
#
loop_
_entity.id
_entity.type
_entity.pdbx_description
1 polymer ?
#
loop_
_entity_poly.entity_id
_entity_poly.type
_entity_poly.pdbx_seq_one_letter_code
_entity_poly.pdbx_strand_id
1 'polypeptide(L)'
;MLDTQYRMHRDICSFSSGEFYGGKLKTGVLDAARPMFSSQFPWPPKSRMVFVECGEREEMWQKSKFNKGQAKLCAEICELLSSAEPPLKAQEEATAPKPFSEANKLAAAKGALLAPIPRELEKKPAQPSAQTTTTNTFSIAVLTPYTKQVELLKQTLSKFSQVEVCSIDGFQGREADIVVFVTVRCNEHHDIGFLKDMRRLNVALTRAKTGVIVIGNKATLTLGTADPESAAVWKRLLECLEEVRLEEQPRIAKNSRKE
;
A
#
# COMPACT_ATOMS: atom_id res chain seq x y z
N MET A 1 29.35 -11.40 -4.75
CA MET A 1 27.91 -11.12 -4.49
C MET A 1 27.66 -9.67 -4.90
N LEU A 2 26.66 -9.40 -5.73
CA LEU A 2 26.26 -8.01 -6.02
C LEU A 2 25.66 -7.41 -4.74
N ASP A 3 26.14 -6.25 -4.31
CA ASP A 3 25.77 -5.60 -3.04
C ASP A 3 24.74 -4.46 -3.23
N THR A 4 24.35 -4.17 -4.47
CA THR A 4 23.48 -3.05 -4.82
C THR A 4 22.23 -3.55 -5.54
N GLN A 5 21.05 -3.13 -5.07
CA GLN A 5 19.75 -3.44 -5.65
C GLN A 5 19.11 -2.21 -6.31
N TYR A 6 18.40 -2.41 -7.41
CA TYR A 6 17.74 -1.35 -8.18
C TYR A 6 16.21 -1.56 -8.32
N ARG A 7 15.64 -2.50 -7.56
CA ARG A 7 14.22 -2.84 -7.63
C ARG A 7 13.40 -2.04 -6.63
N MET A 8 13.67 -2.19 -5.35
CA MET A 8 12.75 -1.83 -4.27
C MET A 8 13.09 -0.48 -3.64
N HIS A 9 12.06 0.19 -3.09
CA HIS A 9 12.22 1.37 -2.25
C HIS A 9 13.12 1.07 -1.04
N ARG A 10 13.80 2.10 -0.52
CA ARG A 10 14.76 1.97 0.56
C ARG A 10 14.18 1.34 1.82
N ASP A 11 12.95 1.68 2.19
CA ASP A 11 12.30 1.13 3.40
C ASP A 11 12.18 -0.39 3.35
N ILE A 12 11.75 -0.93 2.19
CA ILE A 12 11.66 -2.37 1.96
C ILE A 12 13.06 -3.01 2.00
N CYS A 13 14.04 -2.35 1.38
CA CYS A 13 15.43 -2.83 1.39
C CYS A 13 16.03 -2.84 2.79
N SER A 14 15.70 -1.86 3.64
CA SER A 14 16.29 -1.69 4.96
C SER A 14 16.11 -2.94 5.82
N PHE A 15 14.87 -3.42 5.91
CA PHE A 15 14.56 -4.65 6.64
C PHE A 15 15.26 -5.87 6.04
N SER A 16 15.05 -6.12 4.73
CA SER A 16 15.64 -7.31 4.08
C SER A 16 17.17 -7.31 4.16
N SER A 17 17.81 -6.16 3.98
CA SER A 17 19.26 -5.99 4.07
C SER A 17 19.78 -6.33 5.46
N GLY A 18 19.20 -5.73 6.50
CA GLY A 18 19.58 -5.97 7.89
C GLY A 18 19.39 -7.44 8.29
N GLU A 19 18.21 -7.99 7.97
CA GLU A 19 17.80 -9.31 8.43
C GLU A 19 18.48 -10.46 7.69
N PHE A 20 18.58 -10.38 6.35
CA PHE A 20 18.99 -11.52 5.52
C PHE A 20 20.36 -11.34 4.84
N TYR A 21 20.91 -10.12 4.82
CA TYR A 21 22.17 -9.80 4.11
C TYR A 21 23.21 -9.13 5.01
N GLY A 22 23.00 -9.10 6.33
CA GLY A 22 23.92 -8.51 7.30
C GLY A 22 24.18 -7.02 7.05
N GLY A 23 23.17 -6.30 6.57
CA GLY A 23 23.22 -4.86 6.26
C GLY A 23 24.01 -4.50 5.00
N LYS A 24 24.45 -5.49 4.21
CA LYS A 24 25.34 -5.24 3.05
C LYS A 24 24.61 -4.87 1.76
N LEU A 25 23.31 -5.13 1.68
CA LEU A 25 22.51 -4.81 0.49
C LEU A 25 22.12 -3.33 0.50
N LYS A 26 22.52 -2.60 -0.54
CA LYS A 26 22.33 -1.15 -0.69
C LYS A 26 21.28 -0.84 -1.76
N THR A 27 20.52 0.22 -1.56
CA THR A 27 19.57 0.73 -2.55
C THR A 27 20.28 1.70 -3.52
N GLY A 28 20.34 1.33 -4.80
CA GLY A 28 20.91 2.15 -5.87
C GLY A 28 19.90 3.06 -6.60
N VAL A 29 18.61 2.97 -6.27
CA VAL A 29 17.55 3.82 -6.83
C VAL A 29 17.18 4.95 -5.85
N LEU A 30 16.87 6.12 -6.38
CA LEU A 30 16.34 7.22 -5.57
C LEU A 30 14.89 6.95 -5.17
N ASP A 31 14.48 7.43 -3.99
CA ASP A 31 13.10 7.27 -3.49
C ASP A 31 12.06 7.87 -4.47
N ALA A 32 12.42 8.97 -5.14
CA ALA A 32 11.60 9.61 -6.17
C ALA A 32 11.35 8.72 -7.41
N ALA A 33 12.21 7.72 -7.67
CA ALA A 33 12.00 6.74 -8.73
C ALA A 33 11.02 5.61 -8.33
N ARG A 34 10.51 5.64 -7.08
CA ARG A 34 9.49 4.74 -6.53
C ARG A 34 8.39 5.56 -5.84
N PRO A 35 7.66 6.42 -6.57
CA PRO A 35 6.58 7.21 -5.99
C PRO A 35 5.46 6.31 -5.48
N MET A 36 4.78 6.73 -4.41
CA MET A 36 3.50 6.11 -4.06
C MET A 36 2.46 6.44 -5.11
N PHE A 37 1.58 5.47 -5.36
CA PHE A 37 0.41 5.67 -6.21
C PHE A 37 -0.67 6.40 -5.41
N SER A 38 -1.41 7.32 -6.05
CA SER A 38 -2.61 7.90 -5.44
C SER A 38 -3.68 6.82 -5.37
N SER A 39 -4.15 6.55 -4.16
CA SER A 39 -5.16 5.54 -3.87
C SER A 39 -5.86 5.89 -2.57
N GLN A 40 -7.10 5.46 -2.38
CA GLN A 40 -7.81 5.64 -1.11
C GLN A 40 -7.27 4.75 0.02
N PHE A 41 -6.33 3.85 -0.27
CA PHE A 41 -5.68 3.06 0.78
C PHE A 41 -4.89 4.00 1.71
N PRO A 42 -5.11 3.94 3.03
CA PRO A 42 -4.52 4.87 3.99
C PRO A 42 -3.05 4.52 4.28
N TRP A 43 -2.19 4.78 3.29
CA TRP A 43 -0.75 4.63 3.46
C TRP A 43 -0.23 5.58 4.53
N PRO A 44 0.57 5.09 5.49
CA PRO A 44 1.19 5.98 6.46
C PRO A 44 2.16 6.97 5.78
N PRO A 45 2.23 8.24 6.22
CA PRO A 45 2.98 9.28 5.51
C PRO A 45 4.47 8.99 5.33
N LYS A 46 5.06 8.14 6.19
CA LYS A 46 6.49 7.85 6.23
C LYS A 46 6.84 6.37 6.04
N SER A 47 5.85 5.50 5.84
CA SER A 47 6.10 4.07 5.69
C SER A 47 5.46 3.51 4.43
N ARG A 48 6.24 2.69 3.74
CA ARG A 48 5.82 1.89 2.58
C ARG A 48 5.48 0.44 2.97
N MET A 49 5.57 0.12 4.25
CA MET A 49 5.42 -1.22 4.80
C MET A 49 4.29 -1.18 5.83
N VAL A 50 3.18 -1.83 5.52
CA VAL A 50 1.96 -1.80 6.31
C VAL A 50 1.57 -3.18 6.80
N PHE A 51 1.11 -3.27 8.04
CA PHE A 51 0.48 -4.46 8.60
C PHE A 51 -1.01 -4.22 8.83
N VAL A 52 -1.85 -5.17 8.41
CA VAL A 52 -3.30 -5.16 8.65
C VAL A 52 -3.65 -6.40 9.48
N GLU A 53 -4.05 -6.15 10.72
CA GLU A 53 -4.42 -7.21 11.68
C GLU A 53 -5.72 -7.89 11.27
N CYS A 54 -5.73 -9.22 11.34
CA CYS A 54 -6.91 -10.04 11.10
C CYS A 54 -6.97 -11.18 12.11
N GLY A 55 -7.92 -11.09 13.04
CA GLY A 55 -8.15 -12.10 14.07
C GLY A 55 -9.06 -13.27 13.66
N GLU A 56 -9.48 -13.36 12.39
CA GLU A 56 -10.33 -14.48 11.96
C GLU A 56 -9.53 -15.78 11.87
N ARG A 57 -10.08 -16.87 12.44
CA ARG A 57 -9.40 -18.17 12.55
C ARG A 57 -9.16 -18.81 11.18
N GLU A 58 -8.02 -19.48 11.04
CA GLU A 58 -7.73 -20.28 9.85
C GLU A 58 -8.61 -21.54 9.75
N GLU A 59 -8.93 -21.95 8.53
CA GLU A 59 -9.66 -23.18 8.22
C GLU A 59 -8.75 -24.17 7.46
N MET A 60 -8.97 -25.47 7.67
CA MET A 60 -8.29 -26.55 6.94
C MET A 60 -9.17 -27.08 5.81
N TRP A 61 -8.61 -27.22 4.62
CA TRP A 61 -9.21 -27.94 3.52
C TRP A 61 -8.22 -28.96 2.97
N GLN A 62 -8.52 -30.24 3.19
CA GLN A 62 -7.62 -31.35 2.83
C GLN A 62 -6.22 -31.15 3.42
N LYS A 63 -5.20 -30.87 2.59
CA LYS A 63 -3.79 -30.70 2.98
C LYS A 63 -3.33 -29.23 3.04
N SER A 64 -4.23 -28.27 2.83
CA SER A 64 -3.91 -26.85 2.81
C SER A 64 -4.83 -26.06 3.73
N LYS A 65 -4.37 -24.88 4.14
CA LYS A 65 -5.16 -23.94 4.94
C LYS A 65 -5.61 -22.75 4.13
N PHE A 66 -6.65 -22.07 4.61
CA PHE A 66 -7.15 -20.82 4.06
C PHE A 66 -7.77 -19.97 5.18
N ASN A 67 -7.98 -18.69 4.91
CA ASN A 67 -8.55 -17.73 5.84
C ASN A 67 -9.46 -16.78 5.07
N LYS A 68 -10.77 -16.85 5.34
CA LYS A 68 -11.79 -16.06 4.64
C LYS A 68 -11.72 -14.58 5.04
N GLY A 69 -11.51 -14.28 6.31
CA GLY A 69 -11.32 -12.91 6.82
C GLY A 69 -10.16 -12.19 6.17
N GLN A 70 -9.00 -12.85 6.09
CA GLN A 70 -7.85 -12.29 5.40
C GLN A 70 -8.10 -12.11 3.89
N ALA A 71 -8.86 -13.01 3.25
CA ALA A 71 -9.24 -12.85 1.85
C ALA A 71 -10.21 -11.67 1.62
N LYS A 72 -11.17 -11.47 2.53
CA LYS A 72 -12.09 -10.33 2.53
C LYS A 72 -11.32 -9.02 2.68
N LEU A 73 -10.43 -8.93 3.67
CA LEU A 73 -9.56 -7.76 3.85
C LEU A 73 -8.67 -7.52 2.64
N CYS A 74 -8.09 -8.57 2.05
CA CYS A 74 -7.32 -8.43 0.82
C CYS A 74 -8.14 -7.81 -0.32
N ALA A 75 -9.41 -8.17 -0.45
CA ALA A 75 -10.30 -7.60 -1.46
C ALA A 75 -10.62 -6.13 -1.20
N GLU A 76 -10.84 -5.75 0.05
CA GLU A 76 -11.03 -4.37 0.48
C GLU A 76 -9.79 -3.52 0.21
N ILE A 77 -8.60 -4.04 0.53
CA ILE A 77 -7.32 -3.40 0.22
C ILE A 77 -7.15 -3.20 -1.28
N CYS A 78 -7.43 -4.22 -2.09
CA CYS A 78 -7.37 -4.10 -3.55
C CYS A 78 -8.38 -3.07 -4.08
N GLU A 79 -9.58 -2.95 -3.49
CA GLU A 79 -10.56 -1.93 -3.84
C GLU A 79 -10.03 -0.53 -3.53
N LEU A 80 -9.49 -0.31 -2.32
CA LEU A 80 -8.94 0.98 -1.90
C LEU A 80 -7.72 1.38 -2.72
N LEU A 81 -6.86 0.42 -3.06
CA LEU A 81 -5.71 0.63 -3.94
C LEU A 81 -6.17 1.00 -5.36
N SER A 82 -7.21 0.33 -5.88
CA SER A 82 -7.70 0.58 -7.24
C SER A 82 -8.55 1.85 -7.35
N SER A 83 -9.08 2.34 -6.24
CA SER A 83 -9.88 3.56 -6.19
C SER A 83 -8.99 4.79 -6.11
N ALA A 84 -9.10 5.68 -7.09
CA ALA A 84 -8.41 6.97 -7.05
C ALA A 84 -8.89 7.80 -5.85
N GLU A 85 -7.97 8.55 -5.23
CA GLU A 85 -8.38 9.58 -4.26
C GLU A 85 -9.23 10.64 -4.97
N PRO A 86 -10.30 11.15 -4.34
CA PRO A 86 -10.97 12.33 -4.85
C PRO A 86 -9.95 13.49 -4.92
N PRO A 87 -9.94 14.29 -5.99
CA PRO A 87 -9.01 15.42 -6.10
C PRO A 87 -9.21 16.38 -4.91
N LEU A 88 -8.11 16.84 -4.32
CA LEU A 88 -8.02 17.70 -3.13
C LEU A 88 -8.91 18.97 -3.13
N LYS A 89 -9.59 19.30 -4.23
CA LYS A 89 -10.44 20.51 -4.36
C LYS A 89 -11.71 20.52 -3.50
N ALA A 90 -12.01 19.47 -2.73
CA ALA A 90 -13.21 19.39 -1.91
C ALA A 90 -12.98 19.60 -0.39
N GLN A 91 -11.76 19.92 0.06
CA GLN A 91 -11.45 20.05 1.49
C GLN A 91 -10.98 21.46 1.93
N GLU A 92 -10.89 22.43 1.03
CA GLU A 92 -10.53 23.83 1.37
C GLU A 92 -11.74 24.78 1.51
N GLU A 93 -12.96 24.38 1.16
CA GLU A 93 -14.15 25.27 1.25
C GLU A 93 -14.85 25.29 2.63
N ALA A 94 -14.38 24.54 3.62
CA ALA A 94 -15.03 24.45 4.94
C ALA A 94 -14.44 25.36 6.03
N THR A 95 -13.51 26.28 5.72
CA THR A 95 -12.99 27.26 6.69
C THR A 95 -12.75 28.65 6.08
N ALA A 96 -13.66 29.15 5.25
CA ALA A 96 -13.67 30.57 4.92
C ALA A 96 -14.51 31.36 5.96
N PRO A 97 -13.94 32.31 6.72
CA PRO A 97 -14.75 33.23 7.51
C PRO A 97 -15.60 34.10 6.57
N LYS A 98 -16.91 34.19 6.86
CA LYS A 98 -17.87 35.00 6.09
C LYS A 98 -17.40 36.46 6.00
N PRO A 99 -17.64 37.15 4.87
CA PRO A 99 -17.19 38.53 4.69
C PRO A 99 -17.96 39.46 5.62
N PHE A 100 -17.23 40.23 6.43
CA PHE A 100 -17.78 41.37 7.14
C PHE A 100 -17.82 42.58 6.20
N SER A 101 -18.91 43.33 6.32
CA SER A 101 -19.35 44.44 5.48
C SER A 101 -18.43 45.66 5.45
N GLU A 102 -18.48 46.35 4.31
CA GLU A 102 -18.25 47.79 4.05
C GLU A 102 -17.52 48.66 5.09
N ALA A 103 -16.40 49.25 4.69
CA ALA A 103 -16.17 50.71 4.61
C ALA A 103 -14.66 51.04 4.54
N ASN A 104 -14.18 51.58 3.41
CA ASN A 104 -13.79 52.99 3.31
C ASN A 104 -13.00 53.29 2.02
N LYS A 105 -13.42 54.38 1.39
CA LYS A 105 -12.72 55.08 0.31
C LYS A 105 -11.55 55.90 0.87
N LEU A 106 -10.61 56.19 -0.05
CA LEU A 106 -9.82 57.43 -0.17
C LEU A 106 -8.51 57.52 0.64
N ALA A 107 -7.37 57.47 -0.07
CA ALA A 107 -6.44 58.61 -0.21
C ALA A 107 -5.25 58.26 -1.12
N ALA A 108 -4.72 59.29 -1.77
CA ALA A 108 -3.88 59.25 -2.95
C ALA A 108 -2.40 59.58 -2.66
N ALA A 109 -1.59 59.36 -3.71
CA ALA A 109 -0.51 60.21 -4.21
C ALA A 109 0.97 59.85 -3.94
N LYS A 110 1.76 60.18 -4.99
CA LYS A 110 3.22 60.13 -5.22
C LYS A 110 3.71 58.79 -5.81
N GLY A 111 4.15 58.66 -7.06
CA GLY A 111 4.68 59.60 -8.04
C GLY A 111 6.14 59.25 -8.33
N ALA A 112 6.46 58.66 -9.48
CA ALA A 112 7.79 58.68 -10.10
C ALA A 112 7.77 58.10 -11.53
N LEU A 113 8.72 58.58 -12.33
CA LEU A 113 8.84 58.61 -13.79
C LEU A 113 8.85 57.28 -14.57
N LEU A 114 8.44 57.42 -15.84
CA LEU A 114 8.51 56.49 -16.97
C LEU A 114 9.95 56.24 -17.48
N ALA A 115 10.21 55.02 -17.95
CA ALA A 115 11.02 54.74 -19.14
C ALA A 115 10.44 53.52 -19.89
N PRO A 116 10.38 53.52 -21.24
CA PRO A 116 9.71 52.47 -22.00
C PRO A 116 10.65 51.28 -22.31
N ILE A 117 10.18 50.05 -22.06
CA ILE A 117 10.85 48.80 -22.48
C ILE A 117 10.18 48.28 -23.76
N PRO A 118 10.93 47.82 -24.78
CA PRO A 118 10.38 47.43 -26.09
C PRO A 118 9.48 46.18 -26.03
N ARG A 119 8.47 46.16 -26.91
CA ARG A 119 7.55 45.05 -27.19
C ARG A 119 8.32 43.83 -27.71
N GLU A 120 8.45 42.81 -26.86
CA GLU A 120 8.96 41.49 -27.23
C GLU A 120 7.79 40.49 -27.24
N LEU A 121 7.40 40.09 -28.45
CA LEU A 121 6.61 38.91 -28.85
C LEU A 121 5.77 38.24 -27.75
N GLU A 122 4.51 38.67 -27.62
CA GLU A 122 3.44 37.89 -26.99
C GLU A 122 3.24 36.57 -27.75
N LYS A 123 3.96 35.53 -27.33
CA LYS A 123 3.54 34.15 -27.60
C LYS A 123 2.26 33.91 -26.79
N LYS A 124 1.15 33.94 -27.52
CA LYS A 124 -0.18 33.45 -27.14
C LYS A 124 -0.05 32.33 -26.09
N PRO A 125 -0.69 32.42 -24.90
CA PRO A 125 -0.66 31.32 -23.96
C PRO A 125 -1.28 30.11 -24.66
N ALA A 126 -0.47 29.07 -24.85
CA ALA A 126 -0.94 27.77 -25.23
C ALA A 126 -2.03 27.40 -24.21
N GLN A 127 -3.22 27.13 -24.72
CA GLN A 127 -4.30 26.54 -23.95
C GLN A 127 -3.72 25.38 -23.13
N PRO A 128 -4.13 25.17 -21.87
CA PRO A 128 -3.77 23.95 -21.16
C PRO A 128 -4.34 22.79 -21.97
N SER A 129 -3.49 22.17 -22.77
CA SER A 129 -3.74 20.89 -23.40
C SER A 129 -4.22 19.97 -22.30
N ALA A 130 -5.44 19.46 -22.48
CA ALA A 130 -6.15 18.58 -21.57
C ALA A 130 -5.16 17.77 -20.71
N GLN A 131 -5.25 17.94 -19.39
CA GLN A 131 -4.67 16.99 -18.44
C GLN A 131 -5.20 15.63 -18.85
N THR A 132 -4.37 14.90 -19.58
CA THR A 132 -4.60 13.51 -19.88
C THR A 132 -4.50 12.87 -18.51
N THR A 133 -5.64 12.53 -17.92
CA THR A 133 -5.73 11.70 -16.73
C THR A 133 -4.99 10.41 -17.07
N THR A 134 -3.69 10.39 -16.83
CA THR A 134 -2.89 9.18 -16.90
C THR A 134 -3.43 8.31 -15.78
N THR A 135 -4.33 7.40 -16.14
CA THR A 135 -4.69 6.26 -15.31
C THR A 135 -3.36 5.64 -14.88
N ASN A 136 -2.97 5.88 -13.63
CA ASN A 136 -1.69 5.44 -13.12
C ASN A 136 -1.81 3.92 -12.95
N THR A 137 -1.48 3.17 -14.00
CA THR A 137 -1.61 1.71 -14.01
C THR A 137 -0.41 1.13 -13.27
N PHE A 138 -0.63 0.63 -12.07
CA PHE A 138 0.37 -0.08 -11.28
C PHE A 138 -0.03 -1.53 -11.08
N SER A 139 0.97 -2.38 -10.83
CA SER A 139 0.79 -3.81 -10.65
C SER A 139 0.68 -4.20 -9.17
N ILE A 140 -0.26 -5.08 -8.84
CA ILE A 140 -0.44 -5.63 -7.50
C ILE A 140 -0.20 -7.15 -7.57
N ALA A 141 0.72 -7.67 -6.75
CA ALA A 141 0.88 -9.10 -6.56
C ALA A 141 0.38 -9.51 -5.16
N VAL A 142 -0.58 -10.43 -5.11
CA VAL A 142 -1.05 -11.04 -3.88
C VAL A 142 -0.37 -12.39 -3.70
N LEU A 143 0.48 -12.48 -2.69
CA LEU A 143 1.30 -13.67 -2.40
C LEU A 143 0.78 -14.37 -1.15
N THR A 144 0.73 -15.69 -1.17
CA THR A 144 0.39 -16.50 0.00
C THR A 144 1.06 -17.88 -0.06
N PRO A 145 1.48 -18.48 1.06
CA PRO A 145 2.17 -19.78 1.02
C PRO A 145 1.22 -20.98 0.92
N TYR A 146 -0.10 -20.77 0.95
CA TYR A 146 -1.09 -21.86 0.97
C TYR A 146 -1.89 -21.93 -0.34
N THR A 147 -1.84 -23.08 -1.01
CA THR A 147 -2.52 -23.29 -2.30
C THR A 147 -4.03 -23.07 -2.22
N LYS A 148 -4.68 -23.48 -1.12
CA LYS A 148 -6.12 -23.24 -0.95
C LYS A 148 -6.45 -21.75 -0.82
N GLN A 149 -5.58 -20.98 -0.18
CA GLN A 149 -5.73 -19.53 -0.12
C GLN A 149 -5.55 -18.89 -1.50
N VAL A 150 -4.62 -19.39 -2.32
CA VAL A 150 -4.47 -18.93 -3.72
C VAL A 150 -5.77 -19.12 -4.49
N GLU A 151 -6.40 -20.29 -4.40
CA GLU A 151 -7.69 -20.56 -5.06
C GLU A 151 -8.78 -19.58 -4.61
N LEU A 152 -8.92 -19.40 -3.30
CA LEU A 152 -9.91 -18.48 -2.72
C LEU A 152 -9.68 -17.05 -3.20
N LEU A 153 -8.45 -16.54 -3.08
CA LEU A 153 -8.10 -15.19 -3.48
C LEU A 153 -8.27 -14.97 -4.99
N LYS A 154 -7.96 -15.95 -5.83
CA LYS A 154 -8.22 -15.85 -7.29
C LYS A 154 -9.70 -15.66 -7.59
N GLN A 155 -10.59 -16.34 -6.86
CA GLN A 155 -12.02 -16.17 -7.00
C GLN A 155 -12.47 -14.79 -6.49
N THR A 156 -12.04 -14.42 -5.28
CA THR A 156 -12.41 -13.16 -4.63
C THR A 156 -11.93 -11.91 -5.38
N LEU A 157 -10.73 -11.98 -5.99
CA LEU A 157 -10.07 -10.84 -6.63
C LEU A 157 -10.21 -10.84 -8.16
N SER A 158 -11.01 -11.75 -8.72
CA SER A 158 -11.19 -11.90 -10.18
C SER A 158 -11.66 -10.63 -10.91
N LYS A 159 -12.28 -9.68 -10.20
CA LYS A 159 -12.72 -8.40 -10.75
C LYS A 159 -11.61 -7.37 -10.95
N PHE A 160 -10.43 -7.56 -10.33
CA PHE A 160 -9.32 -6.60 -10.38
C PHE A 160 -8.30 -7.03 -11.44
N SER A 161 -8.31 -6.37 -12.60
CA SER A 161 -7.42 -6.72 -13.72
C SER A 161 -5.93 -6.48 -13.45
N GLN A 162 -5.59 -5.55 -12.55
CA GLN A 162 -4.22 -5.25 -12.15
C GLN A 162 -3.65 -6.15 -11.04
N VAL A 163 -4.45 -7.10 -10.53
CA VAL A 163 -4.08 -7.98 -9.42
C VAL A 163 -3.72 -9.37 -9.92
N GLU A 164 -2.51 -9.82 -9.59
CA GLU A 164 -2.11 -11.21 -9.80
C GLU A 164 -2.01 -11.97 -8.47
N VAL A 165 -2.66 -13.13 -8.39
CA VAL A 165 -2.63 -13.99 -7.19
C VAL A 165 -1.81 -15.25 -7.45
N CYS A 166 -0.82 -15.52 -6.60
CA CYS A 166 0.05 -16.68 -6.75
C CYS A 166 0.69 -17.12 -5.42
N SER A 167 1.28 -18.31 -5.44
CA SER A 167 2.18 -18.72 -4.35
C SER A 167 3.51 -17.99 -4.45
N ILE A 168 4.25 -17.95 -3.34
CA ILE A 168 5.59 -17.33 -3.30
C ILE A 168 6.52 -17.96 -4.36
N ASP A 169 6.57 -19.29 -4.40
CA ASP A 169 7.41 -20.02 -5.36
C ASP A 169 6.94 -19.78 -6.82
N GLY A 170 5.63 -19.67 -7.04
CA GLY A 170 5.05 -19.36 -8.34
C GLY A 170 5.34 -17.92 -8.82
N PHE A 171 5.82 -17.03 -7.96
CA PHE A 171 6.18 -15.64 -8.30
C PHE A 171 7.70 -15.43 -8.42
N GLN A 172 8.49 -16.50 -8.46
CA GLN A 172 9.94 -16.40 -8.54
C GLN A 172 10.40 -15.67 -9.82
N GLY A 173 11.36 -14.77 -9.69
CA GLY A 173 11.92 -14.00 -10.81
C GLY A 173 11.05 -12.84 -11.28
N ARG A 174 9.85 -12.67 -10.72
CA ARG A 174 8.91 -11.60 -11.04
C ARG A 174 8.96 -10.48 -10.00
N GLU A 175 8.34 -9.35 -10.31
CA GLU A 175 8.22 -8.18 -9.44
C GLU A 175 6.89 -7.47 -9.69
N ALA A 176 6.40 -6.75 -8.68
CA ALA A 176 5.19 -5.94 -8.75
C ALA A 176 5.41 -4.62 -8.02
N ASP A 177 4.60 -3.61 -8.33
CA ASP A 177 4.70 -2.31 -7.68
C ASP A 177 4.30 -2.40 -6.21
N ILE A 178 3.20 -3.11 -5.94
CA ILE A 178 2.72 -3.40 -4.60
C ILE A 178 2.64 -4.92 -4.41
N VAL A 179 3.12 -5.39 -3.27
CA VAL A 179 2.90 -6.78 -2.83
C VAL A 179 1.98 -6.80 -1.63
N VAL A 180 0.91 -7.58 -1.71
CA VAL A 180 0.05 -7.92 -0.57
C VAL A 180 0.37 -9.35 -0.14
N PHE A 181 0.97 -9.52 1.03
CA PHE A 181 1.32 -10.82 1.58
C PHE A 181 0.27 -11.30 2.58
N VAL A 182 -0.44 -12.37 2.21
CA VAL A 182 -1.51 -12.96 3.02
C VAL A 182 -0.97 -14.19 3.75
N THR A 183 -0.82 -14.06 5.06
CA THR A 183 -0.14 -15.07 5.89
C THR A 183 -0.98 -16.30 6.20
N VAL A 184 -2.32 -16.19 6.15
CA VAL A 184 -3.34 -17.21 6.45
C VAL A 184 -3.43 -17.60 7.91
N ARG A 185 -2.29 -17.72 8.59
CA ARG A 185 -2.24 -18.32 9.92
C ARG A 185 -2.88 -17.43 10.99
N CYS A 186 -3.80 -18.01 11.73
CA CYS A 186 -4.49 -17.43 12.87
C CYS A 186 -5.04 -18.58 13.72
N ASN A 187 -4.34 -18.89 14.81
CA ASN A 187 -4.67 -20.02 15.69
C ASN A 187 -4.14 -19.79 17.12
N GLU A 188 -4.81 -20.41 18.09
CA GLU A 188 -4.48 -20.31 19.52
C GLU A 188 -3.17 -21.00 19.89
N HIS A 189 -2.67 -21.91 19.04
CA HIS A 189 -1.40 -22.61 19.26
C HIS A 189 -0.17 -21.79 18.85
N HIS A 190 -0.38 -20.62 18.23
CA HIS A 190 0.68 -19.77 17.67
C HIS A 190 1.62 -20.54 16.73
N ASP A 191 1.10 -21.53 15.99
CA ASP A 191 1.86 -22.22 14.95
C ASP A 191 1.74 -21.45 13.63
N ILE A 192 2.89 -21.18 13.03
CA ILE A 192 3.01 -20.42 11.79
C ILE A 192 3.31 -21.32 10.57
N GLY A 193 3.66 -22.60 10.77
CA GLY A 193 3.82 -23.61 9.70
C GLY A 193 4.75 -23.17 8.57
N PHE A 194 4.24 -23.01 7.35
CA PHE A 194 5.06 -22.60 6.19
C PHE A 194 5.70 -21.21 6.32
N LEU A 195 5.24 -20.38 7.25
CA LEU A 195 5.80 -19.06 7.52
C LEU A 195 7.11 -19.12 8.34
N LYS A 196 7.57 -20.32 8.74
CA LYS A 196 8.91 -20.56 9.33
C LYS A 196 10.02 -20.48 8.29
N ASP A 197 9.70 -20.56 7.00
CA ASP A 197 10.69 -20.44 5.94
C ASP A 197 11.05 -18.96 5.71
N MET A 198 12.14 -18.53 6.35
CA MET A 198 12.66 -17.17 6.26
C MET A 198 13.17 -16.81 4.85
N ARG A 199 13.57 -17.79 4.04
CA ARG A 199 13.96 -17.54 2.64
C ARG A 199 12.74 -17.15 1.83
N ARG A 200 11.61 -17.84 2.01
CA ARG A 200 10.33 -17.50 1.37
C ARG A 200 9.78 -16.16 1.84
N LEU A 201 9.92 -15.82 3.13
CA LEU A 201 9.57 -14.50 3.63
C LEU A 201 10.38 -13.40 2.91
N ASN A 202 11.70 -13.54 2.83
CA ASN A 202 12.55 -12.59 2.11
C ASN A 202 12.18 -12.51 0.62
N VAL A 203 11.89 -13.63 -0.03
CA VAL A 203 11.42 -13.64 -1.43
C VAL A 203 10.17 -12.78 -1.54
N ALA A 204 9.13 -13.04 -0.73
CA ALA A 204 7.85 -12.33 -0.77
C ALA A 204 8.01 -10.81 -0.60
N LEU A 205 8.77 -10.36 0.41
CA LEU A 205 9.00 -8.93 0.67
C LEU A 205 9.75 -8.26 -0.50
N THR A 206 10.78 -8.90 -1.02
CA THR A 206 11.64 -8.35 -2.09
C THR A 206 11.03 -8.41 -3.50
N ARG A 207 9.78 -8.86 -3.63
CA ARG A 207 9.01 -8.78 -4.89
C ARG A 207 8.43 -7.39 -5.15
N ALA A 208 8.25 -6.60 -4.09
CA ALA A 208 7.69 -5.26 -4.20
C ALA A 208 8.72 -4.25 -4.70
N LYS A 209 8.27 -3.31 -5.53
CA LYS A 209 9.06 -2.15 -5.97
C LYS A 209 8.80 -0.94 -5.06
N THR A 210 7.55 -0.72 -4.68
CA THR A 210 7.11 0.53 -4.06
C THR A 210 6.51 0.33 -2.67
N GLY A 211 5.66 -0.69 -2.48
CA GLY A 211 4.96 -0.90 -1.21
C GLY A 211 4.70 -2.37 -0.87
N VAL A 212 4.67 -2.67 0.42
CA VAL A 212 4.37 -4.00 0.98
C VAL A 212 3.22 -3.86 1.98
N ILE A 213 2.22 -4.71 1.84
CA ILE A 213 1.12 -4.84 2.80
C ILE A 213 1.10 -6.29 3.30
N VAL A 214 1.15 -6.49 4.61
CA VAL A 214 1.08 -7.81 5.24
C VAL A 214 -0.26 -7.95 5.96
N ILE A 215 -1.02 -8.98 5.63
CA ILE A 215 -2.28 -9.33 6.32
C ILE A 215 -2.03 -10.56 7.17
N GLY A 216 -2.33 -10.48 8.46
CA GLY A 216 -2.10 -11.60 9.37
C GLY A 216 -2.57 -11.36 10.79
N ASN A 217 -2.28 -12.34 11.65
CA ASN A 217 -2.56 -12.24 13.07
C ASN A 217 -1.26 -12.09 13.86
N LYS A 218 -1.05 -10.92 14.49
CA LYS A 218 0.18 -10.58 15.21
C LYS A 218 0.52 -11.58 16.31
N ALA A 219 -0.48 -12.03 17.07
CA ALA A 219 -0.29 -12.99 18.15
C ALA A 219 0.24 -14.33 17.61
N THR A 220 -0.40 -14.88 16.57
CA THR A 220 0.02 -16.13 15.93
C THR A 220 1.44 -16.02 15.36
N LEU A 221 1.80 -14.89 14.77
CA LEU A 221 3.12 -14.69 14.13
C LEU A 221 4.28 -14.53 15.12
N THR A 222 4.02 -14.11 16.36
CA THR A 222 5.09 -13.67 17.29
C THR A 222 5.15 -14.39 18.62
N LEU A 223 4.05 -15.02 19.08
CA LEU A 223 3.99 -15.65 20.41
C LEU A 223 4.31 -17.15 20.39
N GLY A 224 4.58 -17.71 19.20
CA GLY A 224 4.90 -19.13 19.05
C GLY A 224 6.25 -19.49 19.67
N THR A 225 6.29 -20.60 20.41
CA THR A 225 7.52 -21.10 21.08
C THR A 225 8.15 -22.28 20.34
N ALA A 226 7.46 -22.88 19.38
CA ALA A 226 7.94 -24.05 18.63
C ALA A 226 9.11 -23.74 17.69
N ASP A 227 9.30 -22.49 17.31
CA ASP A 227 10.42 -22.02 16.49
C ASP A 227 10.77 -20.56 16.84
N PRO A 228 11.58 -20.35 17.89
CA PRO A 228 11.87 -19.02 18.41
C PRO A 228 12.64 -18.12 17.42
N GLU A 229 13.46 -18.70 16.55
CA GLU A 229 14.23 -17.95 15.56
C GLU A 229 13.29 -17.27 14.57
N SER A 230 12.38 -18.05 13.96
CA SER A 230 11.35 -17.51 13.06
C SER A 230 10.45 -16.50 13.75
N ALA A 231 10.00 -16.78 14.99
CA ALA A 231 9.16 -15.85 15.75
C ALA A 231 9.87 -14.51 16.01
N ALA A 232 11.18 -14.53 16.27
CA ALA A 232 11.98 -13.33 16.48
C ALA A 232 12.12 -12.50 15.19
N VAL A 233 12.28 -13.14 14.02
CA VAL A 233 12.30 -12.46 12.72
C VAL A 233 10.94 -11.80 12.45
N TRP A 234 9.84 -12.52 12.67
CA TRP A 234 8.48 -11.98 12.52
C TRP A 234 8.23 -10.80 13.46
N LYS A 235 8.72 -10.85 14.70
CA LYS A 235 8.64 -9.73 15.64
C LYS A 235 9.37 -8.49 15.11
N ARG A 236 10.62 -8.63 14.65
CA ARG A 236 11.39 -7.52 14.06
C ARG A 236 10.73 -6.96 12.80
N LEU A 237 10.14 -7.82 11.96
CA LEU A 237 9.39 -7.39 10.78
C LEU A 237 8.16 -6.56 11.19
N LEU A 238 7.37 -7.03 12.15
CA LEU A 238 6.17 -6.31 12.62
C LEU A 238 6.51 -5.00 13.36
N GLU A 239 7.71 -4.87 13.94
CA GLU A 239 8.20 -3.60 14.48
C GLU A 239 8.55 -2.58 13.39
N CYS A 240 8.87 -3.04 12.18
CA CYS A 240 9.13 -2.19 11.01
C CYS A 240 7.87 -1.86 10.21
N LEU A 241 6.78 -2.63 10.39
CA LEU A 241 5.51 -2.43 9.72
C LEU A 241 4.64 -1.47 10.53
N GLU A 242 4.02 -0.50 9.87
CA GLU A 242 3.04 0.37 10.51
C GLU A 242 1.66 -0.30 10.47
N GLU A 243 0.99 -0.39 11.62
CA GLU A 243 -0.35 -1.00 11.71
C GLU A 243 -1.41 -0.04 11.16
N VAL A 244 -2.20 -0.53 10.20
CA VAL A 244 -3.31 0.20 9.60
C VAL A 244 -4.60 -0.59 9.84
N ARG A 245 -5.65 0.14 10.24
CA ARG A 245 -7.00 -0.41 10.39
C ARG A 245 -7.88 0.14 9.29
N LEU A 246 -8.61 -0.75 8.62
CA LEU A 246 -9.61 -0.36 7.64
C LEU A 246 -10.94 -0.22 8.40
N GLU A 247 -11.53 0.97 8.36
CA GLU A 247 -12.83 1.19 8.97
C GLU A 247 -13.90 0.46 8.16
N GLU A 248 -14.71 -0.40 8.80
CA GLU A 248 -15.86 -1.00 8.13
C GLU A 248 -16.83 0.11 7.72
N GLN A 249 -16.99 0.35 6.42
CA GLN A 249 -18.05 1.23 5.94
C GLN A 249 -19.40 0.73 6.47
N PRO A 250 -20.24 1.59 7.08
CA PRO A 250 -21.52 1.16 7.61
C PRO A 250 -22.37 0.59 6.46
N ARG A 251 -22.70 -0.70 6.57
CA ARG A 251 -23.60 -1.37 5.64
C ARG A 251 -24.95 -0.65 5.68
N ILE A 252 -25.25 0.15 4.67
CA ILE A 252 -26.59 0.69 4.46
C ILE A 252 -27.52 -0.52 4.36
N ALA A 253 -28.37 -0.69 5.38
CA ALA A 253 -29.36 -1.75 5.43
C ALA A 253 -30.22 -1.64 4.17
N LYS A 254 -30.12 -2.64 3.26
CA LYS A 254 -31.07 -2.79 2.17
C LYS A 254 -32.42 -3.07 2.82
N ASN A 255 -33.28 -2.05 2.83
CA ASN A 255 -34.70 -2.22 3.12
C ASN A 255 -35.28 -3.25 2.14
N SER A 256 -35.41 -4.48 2.61
CA SER A 256 -36.27 -5.49 2.00
C SER A 256 -37.71 -5.00 2.15
N ARG A 257 -38.22 -4.33 1.11
CA ARG A 257 -39.66 -4.20 0.89
C ARG A 257 -40.21 -5.61 0.71
N LYS A 258 -41.03 -6.05 1.66
CA LYS A 258 -42.02 -7.09 1.44
C LYS A 258 -43.10 -6.48 0.55
N GLU A 259 -43.32 -7.06 -0.61
CA GLU A 259 -44.62 -7.11 -1.28
C GLU A 259 -45.14 -8.54 -1.17
#